data_AF-A0A5N0TK20-F1
#
_entry.id   AF-A0A5N0TK20-F1
#
_cell.length_a   1.000
_cell.length_b   1.000
_cell.length_c   1.000
_cell.angle_alpha   90.00
_cell.angle_beta   90.00
_cell.angle_gamma   90.00
#
_symmetry.space_group_name_H-M   'P 1'
#
loop_
_entity.id
_entity.type
_entity.pdbx_description
1 polymer ?
#
loop_
_entity_poly.entity_id
_entity_poly.type
_entity_poly.pdbx_seq_one_letter_code
_entity_poly.pdbx_strand_id
1 'polypeptide(L)'
;MGASKRYAEHYDAVGEERLVARAAAAGPLRTLTRAELELDVLPVTTNPRPERVRAWVRFGDEPLRVRAEAVMWTATAVAIRFHASGTEYRCWVWSSAVAGRQT
;
A
#
# COMPACT_ATOMS: atom_id res chain seq x y z
N MET A 1 -11.72 -27.94 -13.73
CA MET A 1 -11.54 -27.69 -12.29
C MET A 1 -10.72 -26.40 -12.12
N GLY A 2 -11.36 -25.22 -12.17
CA GLY A 2 -10.66 -23.92 -12.22
C GLY A 2 -11.44 -22.74 -11.62
N ALA A 3 -12.52 -23.02 -10.89
CA ALA A 3 -13.35 -21.99 -10.27
C ALA A 3 -12.79 -21.54 -8.91
N SER A 4 -12.21 -22.43 -8.09
CA SER A 4 -11.87 -22.11 -6.70
C SER A 4 -10.84 -20.99 -6.51
N LYS A 5 -9.85 -20.85 -7.39
CA LYS A 5 -8.78 -19.83 -7.23
C LYS A 5 -9.29 -18.40 -7.47
N ARG A 6 -10.06 -18.18 -8.55
CA ARG A 6 -10.63 -16.86 -8.87
C ARG A 6 -11.69 -16.43 -7.85
N TYR A 7 -12.48 -17.39 -7.36
CA TYR A 7 -13.44 -17.13 -6.29
C TYR A 7 -12.74 -16.75 -4.98
N ALA A 8 -11.69 -17.47 -4.57
CA ALA A 8 -10.90 -17.12 -3.38
C ALA A 8 -10.27 -15.72 -3.51
N GLU A 9 -9.66 -15.39 -4.65
CA GLU A 9 -9.08 -14.07 -4.91
C GLU A 9 -10.12 -12.93 -4.82
N HIS A 10 -11.34 -13.17 -5.32
CA HIS A 10 -12.43 -12.20 -5.24
C HIS A 10 -12.92 -12.00 -3.80
N TYR A 11 -13.13 -13.08 -3.03
CA TYR A 11 -13.53 -12.97 -1.62
C TYR A 11 -12.43 -12.33 -0.76
N ASP A 12 -11.16 -12.62 -1.04
CA ASP A 12 -10.02 -11.96 -0.39
C ASP A 12 -10.00 -10.46 -0.67
N ALA A 13 -10.34 -10.04 -1.90
CA ALA A 13 -10.40 -8.63 -2.27
C ALA A 13 -11.57 -7.91 -1.57
N VAL A 14 -12.76 -8.51 -1.58
CA VAL A 14 -13.94 -7.96 -0.86
C VAL A 14 -13.68 -7.88 0.65
N GLY A 15 -12.98 -8.87 1.21
CA GLY A 15 -12.55 -8.87 2.61
C GLY A 15 -11.56 -7.74 2.91
N GLU A 16 -10.55 -7.57 2.06
CA GLU A 16 -9.55 -6.50 2.19
C GLU A 16 -10.18 -5.11 2.10
N GLU A 17 -11.09 -4.87 1.15
CA GLU A 17 -11.80 -3.60 1.03
C GLU A 17 -12.56 -3.22 2.31
N ARG A 18 -13.25 -4.18 2.93
CA ARG A 18 -13.98 -3.95 4.19
C ARG A 18 -13.04 -3.63 5.34
N LEU A 19 -11.88 -4.28 5.41
CA LEU A 19 -10.86 -4.00 6.43
C LEU A 19 -10.29 -2.60 6.26
N VAL A 20 -9.98 -2.19 5.03
CA VAL A 20 -9.52 -0.83 4.74
C VAL A 20 -10.58 0.20 5.12
N ALA A 21 -11.84 -0.02 4.73
CA ALA A 21 -12.94 0.91 5.05
C ALA A 21 -13.12 1.08 6.57
N ARG A 22 -13.05 -0.01 7.33
CA ARG A 22 -13.11 0.02 8.79
C ARG A 22 -11.93 0.80 9.37
N ALA A 23 -10.71 0.51 8.92
CA ALA A 23 -9.50 1.19 9.40
C ALA A 23 -9.54 2.69 9.08
N ALA A 24 -9.99 3.07 7.88
CA ALA A 24 -10.17 4.46 7.48
C ALA A 24 -11.21 5.21 8.32
N ALA A 25 -12.22 4.51 8.87
CA ALA A 25 -13.15 5.09 9.83
C ALA A 25 -12.52 5.30 11.23
N ALA A 26 -11.47 4.54 11.57
CA ALA A 26 -10.75 4.69 12.84
C ALA A 26 -9.73 5.85 12.83
N GLY A 27 -9.26 6.27 11.66
CA GLY A 27 -8.37 7.43 11.55
C GLY A 27 -7.82 7.66 10.14
N PRO A 28 -7.14 8.80 9.91
CA PRO A 28 -6.55 9.10 8.61
C PRO A 28 -5.38 8.18 8.28
N LEU A 29 -5.15 7.95 6.98
CA LEU A 29 -3.98 7.23 6.50
C LEU A 29 -2.71 7.97 6.92
N ARG A 30 -1.81 7.29 7.62
CA ARG A 30 -0.50 7.82 7.96
C ARG A 30 0.46 7.64 6.79
N THR A 31 1.28 8.65 6.57
CA THR A 31 2.36 8.66 5.58
C THR A 31 3.63 9.15 6.25
N LEU A 32 4.79 8.69 5.78
CA LEU A 32 6.05 9.32 6.15
C LEU A 32 6.03 10.81 5.79
N THR A 33 6.57 11.61 6.70
CA THR A 33 6.74 13.05 6.57
C THR A 33 7.90 13.40 5.64
N ARG A 34 7.98 14.65 5.19
CA ARG A 34 9.11 15.12 4.36
C ARG A 34 10.46 14.91 5.06
N ALA A 35 10.52 15.13 6.36
CA ALA A 35 11.74 14.95 7.15
C ALA A 35 12.17 13.48 7.20
N GLU A 36 11.23 12.55 7.43
CA GLU A 36 11.52 11.10 7.41
C GLU A 36 11.93 10.60 6.02
N LEU A 37 11.41 11.23 4.96
CA LEU A 37 11.73 10.87 3.58
C LEU A 37 13.06 11.44 3.08
N GLU A 38 13.56 12.49 3.73
CA GLU A 38 14.79 13.20 3.35
C GLU A 38 14.86 13.55 1.85
N LEU A 39 13.73 13.95 1.24
CA LEU A 39 13.63 14.17 -0.22
C LEU A 39 14.57 15.26 -0.77
N ASP A 40 15.10 16.10 0.11
CA ASP A 40 16.09 17.14 -0.22
C ASP A 40 17.51 16.57 -0.38
N VAL A 41 17.73 15.33 0.08
CA VAL A 41 19.03 14.64 0.10
C VAL A 41 18.97 13.33 -0.69
N LEU A 42 17.89 12.56 -0.53
CA LEU A 42 17.72 11.27 -1.18
C LEU A 42 17.08 11.42 -2.56
N PRO A 43 17.67 10.84 -3.62
CA PRO A 43 17.07 10.84 -4.93
C PRO A 43 15.76 10.04 -4.91
N VAL A 44 14.75 10.55 -5.62
CA VAL A 44 13.49 9.85 -5.85
C VAL A 44 13.53 9.19 -7.22
N THR A 45 13.31 7.89 -7.26
CA THR A 45 13.14 7.13 -8.50
C THR A 45 11.66 6.92 -8.75
N THR A 46 11.16 7.33 -9.92
CA THR A 46 9.78 7.06 -10.35
C THR A 46 9.77 5.94 -11.38
N ASN A 47 8.96 4.90 -11.15
CA ASN A 47 8.81 3.82 -12.12
C ASN A 47 7.62 4.06 -13.04
N PRO A 48 7.82 4.13 -14.36
CA PRO A 48 6.70 4.23 -15.31
C PRO A 48 5.79 3.00 -15.31
N ARG A 49 6.23 1.88 -14.72
CA ARG A 49 5.47 0.64 -14.58
C ARG A 49 5.34 0.29 -13.09
N PRO A 50 4.27 0.76 -12.42
CA PRO A 50 4.06 0.48 -11.01
C PRO A 50 4.10 -1.01 -10.69
N GLU A 51 4.79 -1.39 -9.62
CA GLU A 51 4.98 -2.79 -9.24
C GLU A 51 3.95 -3.22 -8.21
N ARG A 52 3.31 -4.39 -8.42
CA ARG A 52 2.35 -4.94 -7.46
C ARG A 52 3.08 -5.47 -6.22
N VAL A 53 2.75 -4.91 -5.07
CA VAL A 53 3.38 -5.22 -3.78
C VAL A 53 2.34 -5.53 -2.70
N ARG A 54 2.80 -6.08 -1.58
CA ARG A 54 2.05 -6.03 -0.33
C ARG A 54 2.77 -5.07 0.61
N ALA A 55 2.03 -4.14 1.20
CA ALA A 55 2.61 -3.13 2.07
C ALA A 55 1.84 -3.06 3.38
N TRP A 56 2.55 -2.83 4.48
CA TRP A 56 1.96 -2.42 5.74
C TRP A 56 1.69 -0.92 5.73
N VAL A 57 0.46 -0.54 6.02
CA VAL A 57 -0.01 0.85 6.20
C VAL A 57 -0.62 1.02 7.58
N ARG A 58 -0.87 2.26 7.99
CA ARG A 58 -1.59 2.56 9.22
C ARG A 58 -2.68 3.60 8.96
N PHE A 59 -3.88 3.35 9.47
CA PHE A 59 -4.93 4.35 9.59
C PHE A 59 -5.09 4.70 11.06
N GLY A 60 -4.80 5.94 11.45
CA GLY A 60 -4.62 6.28 12.86
C GLY A 60 -3.61 5.32 13.52
N ASP A 61 -4.04 4.58 14.53
CA ASP A 61 -3.21 3.59 15.22
C ASP A 61 -3.43 2.14 14.76
N GLU A 62 -4.29 1.89 13.77
CA GLU A 62 -4.60 0.57 13.25
C GLU A 62 -3.65 0.16 12.12
N PRO A 63 -2.76 -0.85 12.32
CA PRO A 63 -1.92 -1.38 11.26
C PRO A 63 -2.70 -2.36 10.36
N LEU A 64 -2.54 -2.22 9.04
CA LEU A 64 -3.19 -3.08 8.05
C LEU A 64 -2.22 -3.42 6.91
N ARG A 65 -2.33 -4.62 6.36
CA ARG A 65 -1.56 -5.04 5.19
C ARG A 65 -2.47 -5.01 3.95
N VAL A 66 -2.06 -4.25 2.94
CA VAL A 66 -2.83 -4.02 1.71
C VAL A 66 -2.09 -4.51 0.48
N ARG A 67 -2.84 -4.87 -0.57
CA ARG A 67 -2.32 -5.00 -1.92
C ARG A 67 -2.23 -3.61 -2.53
N ALA A 68 -1.05 -3.24 -2.99
CA ALA A 68 -0.79 -1.90 -3.52
C ALA A 68 0.12 -1.96 -4.73
N GLU A 69 0.28 -0.81 -5.37
CA GLU A 69 1.25 -0.55 -6.42
C GLU A 69 2.35 0.36 -5.87
N ALA A 70 3.60 -0.06 -5.93
CA ALA A 70 4.75 0.77 -5.66
C ALA A 70 5.02 1.67 -6.90
N VAL A 71 4.99 2.98 -6.70
CA VAL A 71 5.07 3.99 -7.78
C VAL A 71 6.36 4.80 -7.77
N MET A 72 6.94 5.02 -6.59
CA MET A 72 8.21 5.74 -6.42
C MET A 72 9.02 5.15 -5.27
N TRP A 73 10.34 5.34 -5.32
CA TRP A 73 11.29 4.86 -4.31
C TRP A 73 12.30 5.91 -3.93
N THR A 74 12.71 5.88 -2.67
CA THR A 74 14.00 6.40 -2.21
C THR A 74 14.87 5.22 -1.76
N ALA A 75 16.07 5.50 -1.23
CA ALA A 75 16.90 4.46 -0.62
C ALA A 75 16.22 3.77 0.58
N THR A 76 15.28 4.44 1.25
CA THR A 76 14.69 4.00 2.53
C THR A 76 13.17 3.86 2.52
N ALA A 77 12.48 4.42 1.51
CA ALA A 77 11.03 4.51 1.48
C ALA A 77 10.43 4.19 0.11
N VAL A 78 9.14 3.84 0.11
CA VAL A 78 8.35 3.52 -1.08
C VAL A 78 7.06 4.30 -1.05
N ALA A 79 6.76 5.01 -2.14
CA ALA A 79 5.43 5.53 -2.38
C ALA A 79 4.56 4.42 -2.92
N ILE A 80 3.44 4.17 -2.26
CA ILE A 80 2.47 3.18 -2.69
C ILE A 80 1.12 3.83 -3.00
N ARG A 81 0.37 3.14 -3.86
CA ARG A 81 -0.99 3.49 -4.26
C ARG A 81 -1.89 2.27 -4.19
N PHE A 82 -3.06 2.40 -3.60
CA PHE A 82 -4.06 1.32 -3.56
C PHE A 82 -5.47 1.89 -3.58
N HIS A 83 -6.44 1.04 -3.90
CA HIS A 83 -7.85 1.41 -3.98
C HIS A 83 -8.65 0.58 -3.00
N ALA A 84 -9.57 1.22 -2.27
CA ALA A 84 -10.54 0.52 -1.45
C ALA A 84 -11.84 1.33 -1.38
N SER A 85 -12.98 0.64 -1.51
CA SER A 85 -14.31 1.27 -1.42
C SER A 85 -14.47 2.51 -2.32
N GLY A 86 -13.92 2.44 -3.54
CA GLY A 86 -13.97 3.54 -4.51
C GLY A 86 -13.04 4.73 -4.22
N THR A 87 -12.24 4.67 -3.15
CA THR A 87 -11.26 5.71 -2.79
C THR A 87 -9.85 5.25 -3.15
N GLU A 88 -9.10 6.10 -3.84
CA GLU A 88 -7.67 5.91 -4.05
C GLU A 88 -6.89 6.48 -2.85
N TYR A 89 -6.02 5.65 -2.30
CA TYR A 89 -5.13 6.00 -1.20
C TYR A 89 -3.69 6.07 -1.70
N ARG A 90 -2.95 7.07 -1.22
CA ARG A 90 -1.53 7.27 -1.51
C ARG A 90 -0.79 7.59 -0.22
N CYS A 91 0.32 6.92 0.02
CA CYS A 91 1.21 7.21 1.15
C CYS A 91 2.62 6.73 0.85
N TRP A 92 3.56 7.27 1.62
CA TRP A 92 4.91 6.72 1.73
C TRP A 92 5.00 5.82 2.95
N VAL A 93 5.69 4.69 2.77
CA VAL A 93 6.02 3.73 3.83
C VAL A 93 7.51 3.40 3.78
N TRP A 94 8.07 2.91 4.89
CA TRP A 94 9.44 2.40 4.89
C TRP A 94 9.60 1.23 3.91
N SER A 95 10.76 1.09 3.27
CA SER A 95 11.06 -0.01 2.35
C SER A 95 10.91 -1.39 3.00
N SER A 96 11.26 -1.50 4.28
CA SER A 96 11.06 -2.70 5.09
C SER A 96 9.59 -3.05 5.36
N ALA A 97 8.66 -2.11 5.18
CA ALA A 97 7.22 -2.33 5.30
C ALA A 97 6.61 -2.92 4.01
N VAL A 98 7.40 -3.04 2.94
CA VAL A 98 6.96 -3.54 1.64
C VAL A 98 7.57 -4.93 1.40
N ALA A 99 6.71 -5.91 1.09
CA ALA A 99 7.12 -7.24 0.68
C ALA A 99 7.05 -7.35 -0.86
N GLY A 100 8.17 -7.75 -1.47
CA GLY A 100 8.32 -7.91 -2.91
C GLY A 100 7.70 -9.20 -3.48
N ARG A 101 6.96 -9.01 -4.59
CA ARG A 101 6.52 -9.97 -5.62
C ARG A 101 5.40 -10.96 -5.25
N GLN A 102 4.16 -10.61 -5.60
CA GLN A 102 3.12 -11.61 -5.90
C GLN A 102 3.41 -12.15 -7.31
N THR A 103 3.91 -13.38 -7.39
CA THR A 103 4.05 -14.12 -8.66
C THR A 103 2.71 -14.78 -8.99
#